data_AF-A0A817QZH5-F1
#
_entry.id   AF-A0A817QZH5-F1
#
_cell.length_a   1.000
_cell.length_b   1.000
_cell.length_c   1.000
_cell.angle_alpha   90.00
_cell.angle_beta   90.00
_cell.angle_gamma   90.00
#
_symmetry.space_group_name_H-M   'P 1'
#
loop_
_entity.id
_entity.type
_entity.pdbx_description
1 polymer ?
#
loop_
_entity_poly.entity_id
_entity_poly.type
_entity_poly.pdbx_seq_one_letter_code
_entity_poly.pdbx_strand_id
1 'polypeptide(L)'
;MKVIIALCVLFVGAYCVPVFDDQLNNEWTLFKRIHGKQYNSVEEETNRRAVWEANLAKIRKHNLEADLGIHTYTLGMNRFGDMV
;
A
#
# COMPACT_ATOMS: atom_id res chain seq x y z
N MET A 1 -25.06 11.21 -37.19
CA MET A 1 -25.25 10.53 -35.89
C MET A 1 -24.74 9.08 -35.89
N LYS A 2 -23.52 8.80 -36.32
CA LYS A 2 -22.83 7.51 -36.06
C LYS A 2 -21.33 7.64 -35.78
N VAL A 3 -20.77 8.85 -35.90
CA VAL A 3 -19.32 9.11 -35.74
C VAL A 3 -18.95 9.68 -34.36
N ILE A 4 -19.88 10.38 -33.68
CA ILE A 4 -19.60 10.99 -32.37
C ILE A 4 -19.55 9.96 -31.24
N ILE A 5 -20.27 8.84 -31.35
CA ILE A 5 -20.33 7.79 -30.31
C ILE A 5 -19.01 6.99 -30.25
N ALA A 6 -18.24 6.95 -31.34
CA ALA A 6 -16.98 6.19 -31.40
C ALA A 6 -15.83 6.86 -30.62
N LEU A 7 -15.94 8.15 -30.26
CA LEU A 7 -14.90 8.88 -29.53
C LEU A 7 -14.97 8.68 -28.00
N CYS A 8 -16.06 8.14 -27.46
CA CYS A 8 -16.19 7.87 -26.02
C CYS A 8 -15.53 6.54 -25.59
N VAL A 9 -15.09 5.70 -26.53
CA VAL A 9 -14.67 4.31 -26.26
C VAL A 9 -13.14 4.13 -26.20
N LEU A 10 -12.35 5.16 -26.52
CA LEU A 10 -10.90 5.00 -26.73
C LEU A 10 -9.99 5.73 -25.73
N PHE A 11 -10.51 6.14 -24.58
CA PHE A 11 -9.71 6.68 -23.47
C PHE A 11 -9.96 5.95 -22.15
N VAL A 12 -10.09 4.61 -22.19
CA VAL A 12 -9.78 3.82 -20.99
C VAL A 12 -8.27 3.58 -21.00
N GLY A 13 -7.50 4.64 -20.77
CA GLY A 13 -6.14 4.47 -20.29
C GLY A 13 -6.25 3.71 -18.98
N ALA A 14 -5.65 2.52 -18.91
CA ALA A 14 -5.63 1.72 -17.69
C ALA A 14 -4.78 2.46 -16.65
N TYR A 15 -5.38 3.43 -15.96
CA TYR A 15 -4.82 3.98 -14.74
C TYR A 15 -4.91 2.87 -13.71
N CYS A 16 -3.80 2.15 -13.53
CA CYS A 16 -3.65 1.20 -12.43
C CYS A 16 -3.53 2.02 -11.15
N VAL A 17 -4.68 2.37 -10.56
CA VAL A 17 -4.70 2.98 -9.23
C VAL A 17 -4.54 1.82 -8.24
N PRO A 18 -3.54 1.87 -7.34
CA PRO A 18 -3.42 0.85 -6.31
C PRO A 18 -4.69 0.85 -5.45
N VAL A 19 -5.33 -0.31 -5.34
CA VAL A 19 -6.47 -0.52 -4.46
C VAL A 19 -5.92 -0.83 -3.07
N PHE A 20 -6.20 0.05 -2.11
CA PHE A 20 -5.79 -0.11 -0.72
C PHE A 20 -6.87 -0.78 0.10
N ASP A 21 -6.45 -1.47 1.17
CA ASP A 21 -7.38 -2.02 2.14
C ASP A 21 -7.89 -0.91 3.06
N ASP A 22 -9.18 -0.58 2.92
CA ASP A 22 -9.85 0.45 3.71
C ASP A 22 -9.79 0.18 5.22
N GLN A 23 -9.70 -1.08 5.63
CA GLN A 23 -9.59 -1.45 7.05
C GLN A 23 -8.26 -0.96 7.65
N LEU A 24 -7.23 -0.82 6.81
CA LEU A 24 -5.89 -0.39 7.23
C LEU A 24 -5.73 1.13 7.25
N ASN A 25 -6.76 1.93 6.92
CA ASN A 25 -6.67 3.39 6.82
C ASN A 25 -6.30 4.06 8.15
N ASN A 26 -6.88 3.56 9.26
CA ASN A 26 -6.55 4.06 10.59
C ASN A 26 -5.11 3.75 10.98
N GLU A 27 -4.64 2.55 10.62
CA GLU A 27 -3.28 2.11 10.88
C GLU A 27 -2.25 2.87 10.02
N TRP A 28 -2.60 3.24 8.79
CA TRP A 28 -1.81 4.17 7.98
C TRP A 28 -1.59 5.48 8.70
N THR A 29 -2.70 6.05 9.17
CA THR A 29 -2.73 7.38 9.78
C THR A 29 -1.91 7.37 11.06
N LEU A 30 -2.03 6.29 11.84
CA LEU A 30 -1.25 6.08 13.05
C LEU A 30 0.24 5.89 12.73
N PHE A 31 0.59 5.07 11.74
CA PHE A 31 1.98 4.88 11.29
C PHE A 31 2.64 6.20 10.91
N LYS A 32 1.96 7.00 10.06
CA LYS A 32 2.47 8.31 9.64
C LYS A 32 2.67 9.23 10.86
N ARG A 33 1.71 9.24 11.79
CA ARG A 33 1.79 10.05 13.01
C ARG A 33 2.96 9.63 13.92
N ILE A 34 3.08 8.33 14.22
CA ILE A 34 4.12 7.79 15.11
C ILE A 34 5.52 8.04 14.55
N HIS A 35 5.69 7.95 13.23
CA HIS A 35 7.00 8.10 12.59
C HIS A 35 7.23 9.46 11.93
N GLY A 36 6.34 10.44 12.15
CA GLY A 36 6.47 11.80 11.63
C GLY A 36 6.54 11.86 10.10
N LYS A 37 5.84 10.97 9.40
CA LYS A 37 5.86 10.89 7.93
C LYS A 37 5.08 12.05 7.32
N GLN A 38 5.73 12.74 6.40
CA GLN A 38 5.15 13.77 5.55
C GLN A 38 5.65 13.51 4.13
N TYR A 39 4.77 13.63 3.15
CA TYR A 39 5.07 13.37 1.74
C TYR A 39 4.78 14.61 0.92
N ASN A 40 5.54 14.81 -0.14
CA ASN A 40 5.48 16.05 -0.93
C ASN A 40 4.31 16.07 -1.92
N SER A 41 3.69 14.91 -2.18
CA SER A 41 2.55 14.78 -3.08
C SER A 41 1.64 13.62 -2.69
N VAL A 42 0.40 13.67 -3.19
CA VAL A 42 -0.56 12.56 -3.08
C VAL A 42 -0.04 11.30 -3.78
N GLU A 43 0.65 11.46 -4.91
CA GLU A 43 1.29 10.36 -5.62
C GLU A 43 2.38 9.69 -4.78
N GLU A 44 3.24 10.47 -4.12
CA GLU A 44 4.25 9.93 -3.21
C GLU A 44 3.58 9.19 -2.05
N GLU A 45 2.57 9.80 -1.40
CA GLU A 45 1.86 9.14 -0.31
C GLU A 45 1.20 7.82 -0.77
N THR A 46 0.62 7.81 -1.96
CA THR A 46 0.00 6.62 -2.57
C THR A 46 1.03 5.51 -2.77
N ASN A 47 2.20 5.83 -3.34
CA ASN A 47 3.27 4.86 -3.50
C ASN A 47 3.80 4.34 -2.15
N ARG A 48 3.96 5.24 -1.17
CA ARG A 48 4.40 4.89 0.19
C ARG A 48 3.40 4.00 0.91
N ARG A 49 2.11 4.26 0.71
CA ARG A 49 1.02 3.44 1.24
C ARG A 49 1.06 2.03 0.65
N ALA A 50 1.26 1.90 -0.67
CA ALA A 50 1.38 0.60 -1.33
C ALA A 50 2.54 -0.23 -0.77
N VAL A 51 3.71 0.39 -0.60
CA VAL A 51 4.89 -0.27 -0.01
C VAL A 51 4.63 -0.67 1.44
N TRP A 52 3.99 0.20 2.21
CA TRP A 52 3.65 -0.07 3.60
C TRP A 52 2.70 -1.27 3.77
N GLU A 53 1.66 -1.37 2.94
CA GLU A 53 0.74 -2.52 2.98
C GLU A 53 1.44 -3.81 2.57
N ALA A 54 2.30 -3.76 1.54
CA ALA A 54 3.10 -4.92 1.13
C ALA A 54 4.04 -5.39 2.26
N ASN A 55 4.70 -4.47 2.95
CA ASN A 55 5.55 -4.79 4.09
C ASN A 55 4.75 -5.30 5.30
N LEU A 56 3.56 -4.76 5.55
CA LEU A 56 2.68 -5.28 6.59
C LEU A 56 2.25 -6.73 6.29
N ALA A 57 1.89 -7.03 5.03
CA ALA A 57 1.57 -8.39 4.61
C ALA A 57 2.76 -9.33 4.77
N LYS A 58 3.98 -8.89 4.41
CA LYS A 58 5.22 -9.64 4.63
C LYS A 58 5.46 -9.93 6.12
N ILE A 59 5.29 -8.94 6.98
CA ILE A 59 5.43 -9.09 8.44
C ILE A 59 4.43 -10.12 8.98
N ARG A 60 3.14 -9.98 8.60
CA ARG A 60 2.08 -10.91 9.03
C ARG A 60 2.38 -12.34 8.60
N LYS A 61 2.78 -12.54 7.34
CA LYS A 61 3.16 -13.87 6.82
C LYS A 61 4.37 -14.45 7.56
N HIS A 62 5.45 -13.68 7.69
CA HIS A 62 6.67 -14.14 8.38
C HIS A 62 6.38 -14.51 9.85
N ASN A 63 5.58 -13.71 10.55
CA ASN A 63 5.28 -14.00 11.96
C ASN A 63 4.38 -15.23 12.12
N LEU A 64 3.45 -15.46 11.19
CA LEU A 64 2.70 -16.73 11.15
C LEU A 64 3.65 -17.92 10.93
N GLU A 65 4.63 -17.79 10.02
CA GLU A 65 5.66 -18.82 9.82
C GLU A 65 6.55 -19.01 11.06
N ALA A 66 6.87 -17.94 11.79
CA ALA A 66 7.61 -17.98 13.05
C ALA A 66 6.82 -18.73 14.15
N ASP A 67 5.51 -18.48 14.26
CA ASP A 67 4.63 -19.18 15.21
C ASP A 67 4.54 -20.69 14.90
N LEU A 68 4.74 -21.09 13.64
CA LEU A 68 4.86 -22.48 13.20
C LEU A 68 6.27 -23.07 13.38
N GLY A 69 7.21 -22.30 13.92
CA GLY A 69 8.60 -22.72 14.16
C GLY A 69 9.51 -22.71 12.93
N ILE A 70 9.08 -22.11 11.81
CA ILE A 70 9.89 -21.99 10.58
C ILE A 70 11.00 -20.93 10.76
N HIS A 71 10.69 -19.85 11.47
CA HIS A 71 11.64 -18.79 11.81
C HIS A 71 11.85 -18.73 13.32
N THR A 72 13.05 -18.36 13.74
CA THR A 72 13.43 -18.21 15.15
C THR A 72 13.28 -16.77 15.67
N TYR A 73 12.72 -15.88 14.85
CA TYR A 73 12.51 -14.47 15.15
C TYR A 73 11.20 -13.98 14.54
N THR A 74 10.76 -12.79 14.94
CA THR A 74 9.59 -12.10 14.39
C THR A 74 9.99 -10.75 13.82
N LEU A 75 9.16 -10.24 12.91
CA LEU A 75 9.27 -8.90 12.35
C LEU A 75 8.24 -7.97 13.00
N GLY A 76 8.54 -6.68 12.99
CA GLY A 76 7.63 -5.64 13.46
C GLY A 76 7.61 -4.46 12.50
N MET A 77 6.43 -3.84 12.39
CA MET A 77 6.29 -2.59 11.64
C MET A 77 7.14 -1.52 12.32
N ASN A 78 7.94 -0.79 11.54
CA ASN A 78 8.88 0.21 12.05
C ASN A 78 8.99 1.38 11.06
N ARG A 79 9.81 2.40 11.38
CA ARG A 79 9.94 3.63 10.58
C ARG A 79 10.32 3.44 9.10
N PHE A 80 10.81 2.25 8.72
CA PHE A 80 11.17 1.88 7.35
C PHE A 80 10.06 1.10 6.63
N GLY A 81 8.88 0.98 7.24
CA GLY A 81 7.77 0.20 6.70
C GLY A 81 7.27 0.67 5.33
N ASP A 82 7.49 1.94 4.98
CA ASP A 82 7.15 2.57 3.70
C ASP A 82 8.32 2.60 2.69
N MET A 83 9.36 1.79 2.92
CA MET A 83 10.54 1.67 2.06
C MET A 83 10.62 0.30 1.37
N VAL A 84 11.17 0.30 0.15
CA VAL A 84 11.43 -0.90 -0.67
C VAL A 84 12.76 -1.53 -0.27
#